data_AF-A0A6V7M2T7-F1
#
_entry.id   AF-A0A6V7M2T7-F1
#
_cell.length_a   1.000
_cell.length_b   1.000
_cell.length_c   1.000
_cell.angle_alpha   90.00
_cell.angle_beta   90.00
_cell.angle_gamma   90.00
#
_symmetry.space_group_name_H-M   'P 1'
#
loop_
_entity.id
_entity.type
_entity.pdbx_description
1 polymer ?
#
loop_
_entity_poly.entity_id
_entity_poly.type
_entity_poly.pdbx_seq_one_letter_code
_entity_poly.pdbx_strand_id
1 'polypeptide(L)' 'DGGGRSGVYLAIDANLELAEEEDCFDVFGYLKKLRQSRRGLIENL' A
#
# COMPACT_ATOMS: atom_id res chain seq x y z
N ASP A 1 4.11 -10.20 12.63
CA ASP A 1 4.41 -8.98 13.44
C ASP A 1 3.39 -7.85 13.22
N GLY A 2 2.19 -8.17 12.70
CA GLY A 2 1.16 -7.17 12.38
C GLY A 2 1.39 -6.41 11.06
N GLY A 3 2.53 -6.60 10.40
CA GLY A 3 2.90 -5.87 9.18
C GLY A 3 1.95 -6.14 8.01
N GLY A 4 1.62 -7.41 7.72
CA GLY A 4 0.88 -7.76 6.50
C GLY A 4 -0.48 -7.07 6.37
N ARG A 5 -1.31 -7.13 7.42
CA ARG A 5 -2.61 -6.46 7.44
C ARG A 5 -2.48 -4.94 7.47
N SER A 6 -1.49 -4.42 8.20
CA SER A 6 -1.24 -2.98 8.26
C SER A 6 -0.79 -2.42 6.91
N GLY A 7 0.06 -3.13 6.17
CA GLY A 7 0.47 -2.70 4.83
C GLY A 7 -0.64 -2.82 3.79
N VAL A 8 -1.56 -3.77 3.91
CA VAL A 8 -2.78 -3.80 3.08
C VAL A 8 -3.67 -2.58 3.36
N TYR A 9 -3.91 -2.26 4.65
CA TYR A 9 -4.65 -1.06 5.03
C TYR A 9 -4.01 0.21 4.43
N LEU A 10 -2.70 0.40 4.65
CA LEU A 10 -1.97 1.57 4.14
C LEU A 10 -1.98 1.66 2.60
N ALA A 11 -1.90 0.51 1.91
CA ALA A 11 -1.93 0.49 0.45
C ALA A 11 -3.30 0.94 -0.09
N ILE A 12 -4.39 0.51 0.54
CA ILE A 12 -5.76 0.90 0.15
C ILE A 12 -5.99 2.37 0.47
N ASP A 13 -5.68 2.80 1.69
CA ASP A 13 -5.86 4.17 2.17
C ASP A 13 -5.19 5.19 1.24
N ALA A 14 -3.90 4.97 0.93
CA ALA A 14 -3.17 5.86 0.03
C ALA A 14 -3.67 5.84 -1.43
N ASN A 15 -4.30 4.75 -1.87
CA ASN A 15 -4.92 4.67 -3.19
C ASN A 15 -6.30 5.36 -3.23
N LEU A 16 -7.03 5.38 -2.11
CA LEU A 16 -8.28 6.14 -2.01
C LEU A 16 -7.99 7.64 -2.03
N GLU A 17 -6.98 8.10 -1.28
CA GLU A 17 -6.52 9.49 -1.33
C GLU A 17 -6.08 9.89 -2.75
N LEU A 18 -5.27 9.06 -3.41
CA LEU A 18 -4.83 9.32 -4.79
C LEU A 18 -6.01 9.39 -5.77
N ALA A 19 -7.04 8.56 -5.58
CA ALA A 19 -8.21 8.59 -6.44
C ALA A 19 -9.05 9.85 -6.23
N GLU A 20 -9.14 10.36 -4.99
CA GLU A 20 -9.83 11.61 -4.71
C GLU A 20 -9.08 12.84 -5.27
N GLU A 21 -7.75 12.82 -5.24
CA GLU A 21 -6.92 13.95 -5.68
C GLU A 21 -6.64 13.95 -7.19
N GLU A 22 -6.39 12.78 -7.79
CA GLU A 22 -5.87 12.65 -9.15
C GLU A 22 -6.76 11.80 -10.09
N ASP A 23 -7.92 11.32 -9.62
CA ASP A 23 -8.81 10.40 -10.37
C ASP A 23 -8.05 9.16 -10.89
N CYS A 24 -7.08 8.67 -10.12
CA CYS A 24 -6.22 7.57 -10.51
C CYS A 24 -5.83 6.64 -9.35
N PHE A 25 -5.32 5.45 -9.70
CA PHE A 25 -4.83 4.44 -8.76
C PHE A 25 -3.44 3.95 -9.17
N ASP A 26 -2.51 3.84 -8.21
CA ASP A 26 -1.17 3.27 -8.41
C ASP A 26 -0.89 2.12 -7.42
N VAL A 27 -1.67 1.05 -7.53
CA VAL A 27 -1.58 -0.10 -6.62
C VAL A 27 -0.16 -0.69 -6.59
N PHE A 28 0.49 -0.84 -7.75
CA PHE A 28 1.82 -1.44 -7.83
C PHE A 28 2.89 -0.54 -7.19
N GLY A 29 2.87 0.77 -7.46
CA GLY A 29 3.83 1.71 -6.89
C GLY A 29 3.74 1.77 -5.38
N TYR A 30 2.53 1.81 -4.81
CA TYR A 30 2.35 1.77 -3.35
C TYR A 30 2.78 0.45 -2.72
N LEU A 31 2.43 -0.70 -3.31
CA LEU A 31 2.90 -2.00 -2.81
C LEU A 31 4.42 -2.12 -2.86
N LYS A 32 5.06 -1.61 -3.91
CA LYS A 32 6.52 -1.56 -4.04
C LYS A 32 7.16 -0.67 -2.97
N LYS A 33 6.64 0.54 -2.76
CA LYS A 33 7.10 1.46 -1.70
C LYS A 33 6.97 0.81 -0.32
N LEU A 34 5.84 0.19 -0.01
CA LEU A 34 5.60 -0.47 1.28
C LEU A 34 6.56 -1.64 1.52
N ARG A 35 6.77 -2.51 0.52
CA ARG A 35 7.77 -3.60 0.59
C ARG A 35 9.18 -3.10 0.85
N GLN A 36 9.55 -1.96 0.27
CA GLN A 36 10.87 -1.34 0.45
C GLN A 36 11.02 -0.65 1.82
N SER A 37 9.94 -0.07 2.35
CA SER A 37 9.97 0.68 3.61
C SER A 37 10.20 -0.20 4.84
N ARG A 38 9.57 -1.39 4.89
CA ARG A 38 9.73 -2.34 5.99
C ARG A 38 9.35 -3.74 5.54
N ARG A 39 10.24 -4.71 5.81
CA ARG A 39 9.98 -6.12 5.58
C ARG A 39 8.73 -6.57 6.35
N GLY A 40 7.84 -7.31 5.68
CA GLY A 40 6.62 -7.85 6.28
C GLY A 40 5.39 -6.94 6.18
N LEU A 41 5.49 -5.74 5.59
CA LEU A 41 4.29 -4.92 5.33
C LEU A 41 3.39 -5.52 4.24
N ILE A 42 3.96 -6.18 3.23
CA ILE A 42 3.22 -6.96 2.24
C ILE A 42 3.70 -8.42 2.39
N GLU A 43 2.85 -9.28 2.94
CA GLU A 43 3.19 -10.68 3.26
C GLU A 43 2.90 -11.65 2.12
N ASN A 44 1.80 -11.46 1.38
CA ASN A 44 1.32 -12.39 0.35
C ASN A 44 1.31 -11.73 -1.05
N LEU A 45 1.26 -12.55 -2.09
CA LEU A 45 1.07 -12.14 -3.48
C LEU A 45 -0.34 -12.53 -3.95
#